data_AF-A0A7X5F6U5-F1
#
_entry.id   AF-A0A7X5F6U5-F1
#
_cell.length_a   1.000
_cell.length_b   1.000
_cell.length_c   1.000
_cell.angle_alpha   90.00
_cell.angle_beta   90.00
_cell.angle_gamma   90.00
#
_symmetry.space_group_name_H-M   'P 1'
#
loop_
_entity.id
_entity.type
_entity.pdbx_description
1 polymer ?
#
loop_
_entity_poly.entity_id
_entity_poly.type
_entity_poly.pdbx_seq_one_letter_code
_entity_poly.pdbx_strand_id
1 'polypeptide(L)'
;MDTLQLVDNDRVCVFTLRKGISDTVLHNEKRVKERFGFLPDKLPDYKGLRGDPSDNIIGVKGVGEKTATTLISKFGTIENLYKVLKKNPEEFEKIGLSERMINILKDNREEAEFSKMLATIRRDAPIKFVFPKEEWVKSFDMQSVDNLFADLGFRTLGARLKETLRKLKGDPIEEKPSQNTLNINTSTKVSEKEMEEVALALWVVDSNFTNPTERDILNFARVKSFAEAKKIIFDEIKKRNLEFVYEEIEKPLISVVKAMEDKGVKIEKKYLSKLSRDYHKELKTRESKIWKEAGAEFNINSPKQLGVVLFEKLSLVTKNQKKTSTGMKSTRESEL
;
A
#
# COMPACT_ATOMS: atom_id res chain seq x y z
N MET A 1 19.66 -1.43 3.81
CA MET A 1 19.63 -2.73 4.53
C MET A 1 20.52 -2.68 5.77
N ASP A 2 20.80 -1.48 6.24
CA ASP A 2 22.06 -1.14 6.92
C ASP A 2 21.82 -1.16 8.41
N THR A 3 20.57 -0.87 8.79
CA THR A 3 19.98 -1.08 10.11
C THR A 3 20.05 -2.52 10.59
N LEU A 4 20.26 -3.51 9.70
CA LEU A 4 20.47 -4.89 10.12
C LEU A 4 21.68 -5.05 11.04
N GLN A 5 22.68 -4.16 10.97
CA GLN A 5 23.83 -4.18 11.89
C GLN A 5 23.45 -3.89 13.35
N LEU A 6 22.23 -3.39 13.61
CA LEU A 6 21.71 -3.06 14.93
C LEU A 6 20.85 -4.18 15.53
N VAL A 7 20.64 -5.29 14.79
CA VAL A 7 19.87 -6.43 15.28
C VAL A 7 20.59 -7.06 16.48
N ASP A 8 19.83 -7.30 17.54
CA ASP A 8 20.29 -7.90 18.80
C ASP A 8 19.29 -8.99 19.20
N ASN A 9 19.66 -10.25 18.93
CA ASN A 9 18.83 -11.43 19.18
C ASN A 9 17.38 -11.23 18.70
N ASP A 10 16.42 -11.36 19.63
CA ASP A 10 15.01 -11.04 19.44
C ASP A 10 14.60 -9.74 20.17
N ARG A 11 15.54 -9.03 20.80
CA ARG A 11 15.30 -7.76 21.49
C ARG A 11 15.21 -6.60 20.50
N VAL A 12 16.11 -6.56 19.52
CA VAL A 12 16.10 -5.57 18.43
C VAL A 12 15.98 -6.30 17.11
N CYS A 13 14.82 -6.16 16.48
CA CYS A 13 14.52 -6.77 15.19
C CYS A 13 14.25 -5.69 14.15
N VAL A 14 14.60 -5.95 12.89
CA VAL A 14 14.34 -5.03 11.77
C VAL A 14 13.18 -5.54 10.94
N PHE A 15 12.15 -4.71 10.81
CA PHE A 15 10.99 -5.00 9.96
C PHE A 15 11.19 -4.38 8.58
N THR A 16 11.13 -5.19 7.53
CA THR A 16 11.33 -4.75 6.14
C THR A 16 10.20 -5.20 5.23
N LEU A 17 9.99 -4.44 4.15
CA LEU A 17 9.05 -4.77 3.08
C LEU A 17 9.84 -5.34 1.91
N ARG A 18 9.48 -6.56 1.45
CA ARG A 18 10.11 -7.18 0.27
C ARG A 18 9.45 -6.72 -1.03
N LYS A 19 8.12 -6.79 -1.10
CA LYS A 19 7.31 -6.41 -2.27
C LYS A 19 6.03 -5.71 -1.79
N GLY A 20 6.13 -4.40 -1.60
CA GLY A 20 5.02 -3.59 -1.10
C GLY A 20 4.66 -3.89 0.36
N ILE A 21 3.53 -3.32 0.81
CA ILE A 21 3.12 -3.32 2.23
C ILE A 21 2.66 -4.71 2.72
N SER A 22 2.27 -5.61 1.83
CA SER A 22 1.74 -6.94 2.18
C SER A 22 2.81 -8.02 2.40
N ASP A 23 3.97 -7.90 1.74
CA ASP A 23 5.07 -8.87 1.87
C ASP A 23 6.10 -8.34 2.88
N THR A 24 5.83 -8.63 4.16
CA THR A 24 6.61 -8.14 5.30
C THR A 24 7.54 -9.22 5.84
N VAL A 25 8.73 -8.79 6.24
CA VAL A 25 9.84 -9.66 6.63
C VAL A 25 10.48 -9.11 7.89
N LEU A 26 10.30 -9.81 9.00
CA LEU A 26 11.00 -9.54 10.26
C LEU A 26 12.38 -10.20 10.26
N HIS A 27 13.43 -9.41 10.40
CA HIS A 27 14.81 -9.87 10.51
C HIS A 27 15.26 -9.82 11.97
N ASN A 28 15.36 -10.99 12.58
CA ASN A 28 16.12 -11.22 13.82
C ASN A 28 17.52 -11.75 13.49
N GLU A 29 18.33 -11.98 14.52
CA GLU A 29 19.73 -12.40 14.36
C GLU A 29 19.88 -13.70 13.54
N LYS A 30 19.03 -14.68 13.82
CA LYS A 30 19.00 -15.95 13.09
C LYS A 30 18.76 -15.74 11.60
N ARG A 31 17.81 -14.88 11.24
CA ARG A 31 17.46 -14.60 9.84
C ARG A 31 18.55 -13.80 9.11
N VAL A 32 19.28 -12.94 9.82
CA VAL A 32 20.46 -12.26 9.26
C VAL A 32 21.54 -13.29 8.94
N LYS A 33 21.81 -14.23 9.87
CA LYS A 33 22.76 -15.32 9.66
C LYS A 33 22.37 -16.25 8.52
N GLU A 34 21.10 -16.61 8.37
CA GLU A 34 20.61 -17.40 7.24
C GLU A 34 20.80 -16.70 5.89
N ARG A 35 20.65 -15.37 5.87
CA ARG A 35 20.76 -14.56 4.65
C ARG A 35 22.20 -14.32 4.22
N PHE A 36 23.08 -14.01 5.17
CA PHE A 36 24.44 -13.55 4.90
C PHE A 36 25.53 -14.55 5.30
N GLY A 37 25.23 -15.58 6.08
CA GLY A 37 26.20 -16.56 6.57
C GLY A 37 26.97 -16.14 7.83
N PHE A 38 26.83 -14.89 8.28
CA PHE A 38 27.50 -14.33 9.46
C PHE A 38 26.55 -13.49 10.31
N LEU A 39 27.01 -13.10 11.50
CA LEU A 39 26.21 -12.36 12.48
C LEU A 39 26.07 -10.86 12.12
N PRO A 40 25.01 -10.18 12.60
CA PRO A 40 24.73 -8.77 12.31
C PRO A 40 25.90 -7.81 12.55
N ASP A 41 26.72 -8.08 13.57
CA ASP A 41 27.87 -7.27 13.97
C ASP A 41 28.96 -7.20 12.88
N LYS A 42 28.99 -8.15 11.94
CA LYS A 42 29.95 -8.20 10.82
C LYS A 42 29.42 -7.56 9.53
N LEU A 43 28.20 -7.02 9.53
CA LEU A 43 27.66 -6.34 8.34
C LEU A 43 28.49 -5.13 7.89
N PRO A 44 29.02 -4.27 8.79
CA PRO A 44 29.89 -3.18 8.37
C PRO A 44 31.18 -3.67 7.74
N ASP A 45 31.78 -4.74 8.26
CA ASP A 45 32.96 -5.40 7.68
C ASP A 45 32.67 -5.96 6.28
N TYR A 46 31.52 -6.62 6.12
CA TYR A 46 31.08 -7.12 4.82
C TYR A 46 30.91 -6.00 3.78
N LYS A 47 30.29 -4.89 4.18
CA LYS A 47 30.11 -3.70 3.33
C LYS A 47 31.44 -2.99 3.05
N GLY A 48 32.37 -2.98 4.00
CA GLY A 48 33.72 -2.43 3.77
C GLY A 48 34.47 -3.16 2.67
N LEU A 49 34.24 -4.48 2.51
CA LEU A 49 34.83 -5.28 1.44
C LEU A 49 34.06 -5.18 0.12
N ARG A 50 32.73 -5.41 0.15
CA ARG A 50 31.89 -5.46 -1.06
C ARG A 50 31.62 -4.06 -1.67
N GLY A 51 31.56 -3.04 -0.83
CA GLY A 51 30.96 -1.76 -1.16
C GLY A 51 29.43 -1.78 -1.08
N ASP A 52 28.85 -0.60 -1.22
CA ASP A 52 27.41 -0.37 -1.34
C ASP A 52 27.14 0.71 -2.39
N PRO A 53 26.67 0.33 -3.60
CA PRO A 53 26.36 1.28 -4.67
C PRO A 53 25.27 2.29 -4.32
N SER A 54 24.34 1.95 -3.41
CA SER A 54 23.25 2.86 -3.02
C SER A 54 23.77 4.03 -2.17
N ASP A 55 24.75 3.77 -1.32
CA ASP A 55 25.36 4.75 -0.42
C ASP A 55 26.69 5.30 -1.00
N ASN A 56 27.00 5.00 -2.26
CA ASN A 56 28.25 5.34 -2.94
C ASN A 56 29.51 4.90 -2.15
N ILE A 57 29.41 3.76 -1.45
CA ILE A 57 30.54 3.14 -0.75
C ILE A 57 31.25 2.24 -1.75
N ILE A 58 32.50 2.54 -2.06
CA ILE A 58 33.26 1.86 -3.12
C ILE A 58 33.60 0.43 -2.71
N GLY A 59 34.01 0.21 -1.45
CA GLY A 59 34.57 -1.05 -1.00
C GLY A 59 35.89 -1.39 -1.69
N VAL A 60 36.26 -2.67 -1.72
CA VAL A 60 37.46 -3.14 -2.41
C VAL A 60 37.12 -3.54 -3.85
N LYS A 61 37.69 -2.83 -4.82
CA LYS A 61 37.46 -3.09 -6.25
C LYS A 61 37.83 -4.53 -6.62
N GLY A 62 36.82 -5.30 -7.06
CA GLY A 62 36.97 -6.70 -7.44
C GLY A 62 36.45 -7.71 -6.41
N VAL A 63 36.14 -7.26 -5.18
CA VAL A 63 35.54 -8.13 -4.16
C VAL A 63 34.01 -8.10 -4.28
N GLY A 64 33.44 -9.17 -4.85
CA GLY A 64 32.00 -9.34 -4.97
C GLY A 64 31.33 -9.93 -3.72
N GLU A 65 30.00 -10.05 -3.76
CA GLU A 65 29.15 -10.57 -2.67
C GLU A 65 29.59 -11.94 -2.14
N LYS A 66 29.90 -12.89 -3.02
CA LYS A 66 30.33 -14.24 -2.61
C LYS A 66 31.69 -14.19 -1.90
N THR A 67 32.65 -13.48 -2.48
CA THR A 67 34.01 -13.34 -1.93
C THR A 67 33.98 -12.64 -0.58
N ALA A 68 33.26 -11.52 -0.46
CA ALA A 68 33.10 -10.81 0.82
C ALA A 68 32.45 -11.72 1.88
N THR A 69 31.41 -12.48 1.50
CA THR A 69 30.75 -13.41 2.43
C THR A 69 31.71 -14.49 2.93
N THR A 70 32.48 -15.12 2.04
CA THR A 70 33.47 -16.14 2.40
C THR A 70 34.55 -15.57 3.33
N LEU A 71 35.06 -14.38 3.01
CA LEU A 71 36.10 -13.71 3.80
C LEU A 71 35.62 -13.38 5.21
N ILE A 72 34.43 -12.79 5.35
CA ILE A 72 33.85 -12.44 6.66
C ILE A 72 33.46 -13.70 7.46
N SER A 73 32.92 -14.72 6.81
CA SER A 73 32.54 -15.96 7.48
C SER A 73 33.74 -16.74 8.04
N LYS A 74 34.91 -16.62 7.41
CA LYS A 74 36.14 -17.32 7.82
C LYS A 74 37.02 -16.48 8.74
N PHE A 75 37.21 -15.21 8.43
CA PHE A 75 38.17 -14.35 9.14
C PHE A 75 37.50 -13.37 10.11
N GLY A 76 36.17 -13.23 10.08
CA GLY A 76 35.43 -12.35 10.98
C GLY A 76 35.53 -10.89 10.55
N THR A 77 36.34 -10.09 11.25
CA THR A 77 36.44 -8.64 10.98
C THR A 77 37.52 -8.32 9.95
N ILE A 78 37.41 -7.17 9.29
CA ILE A 78 38.41 -6.64 8.35
C ILE A 78 39.79 -6.55 9.02
N GLU A 79 39.86 -6.10 10.28
CA GLU A 79 41.13 -5.97 11.01
C GLU A 79 41.79 -7.33 11.22
N ASN A 80 41.00 -8.37 11.52
CA ASN A 80 41.52 -9.73 11.67
C ASN A 80 41.95 -10.31 10.32
N LEU A 81 41.16 -10.11 9.28
CA LEU A 81 41.49 -10.49 7.91
C LEU A 81 42.87 -9.95 7.48
N TYR A 82 43.12 -8.65 7.68
CA TYR A 82 44.40 -8.05 7.33
C TYR A 82 45.56 -8.47 8.23
N LYS A 83 45.30 -8.85 9.49
CA LYS A 83 46.32 -9.44 10.37
C LYS A 83 46.74 -10.83 9.88
N VAL A 84 45.77 -11.67 9.50
CA VAL A 84 46.05 -13.02 8.96
C VAL A 84 46.74 -12.90 7.60
N LEU A 85 46.32 -11.97 6.75
CA LEU A 85 46.93 -11.72 5.43
C LEU A 85 48.42 -11.35 5.52
N LYS A 86 48.84 -10.66 6.60
CA LYS A 86 50.25 -10.33 6.86
C LYS A 86 51.06 -11.51 7.42
N LYS A 87 50.44 -12.40 8.19
CA LYS A 87 51.14 -13.51 8.87
C LYS A 87 51.17 -14.79 8.03
N ASN A 88 50.01 -15.21 7.51
CA ASN A 88 49.80 -16.49 6.83
C ASN A 88 48.99 -16.29 5.53
N PRO A 89 49.59 -15.76 4.46
CA PRO A 89 48.90 -15.54 3.19
C PRO A 89 48.39 -16.85 2.54
N GLU A 90 49.01 -17.98 2.83
CA GLU A 90 48.62 -19.31 2.32
C GLU A 90 47.20 -19.74 2.72
N GLU A 91 46.63 -19.19 3.81
CA GLU A 91 45.25 -19.50 4.18
C GLU A 91 44.22 -18.96 3.19
N PHE A 92 44.56 -17.88 2.47
CA PHE A 92 43.68 -17.30 1.45
C PHE A 92 43.67 -18.15 0.18
N GLU A 93 44.79 -18.77 -0.17
CA GLU A 93 44.89 -19.71 -1.28
C GLU A 93 44.11 -20.99 -1.00
N LYS A 94 44.14 -21.50 0.25
CA LYS A 94 43.34 -22.66 0.69
C LYS A 94 41.83 -22.43 0.61
N ILE A 95 41.38 -21.18 0.70
CA ILE A 95 39.97 -20.79 0.54
C ILE A 95 39.61 -20.59 -0.95
N GLY A 96 40.58 -20.73 -1.86
CA GLY A 96 40.38 -20.64 -3.31
C GLY A 96 40.45 -19.22 -3.86
N LEU A 97 41.09 -18.27 -3.14
CA LEU A 97 41.37 -16.94 -3.69
C LEU A 97 42.61 -16.99 -4.59
N SER A 98 42.54 -16.32 -5.74
CA SER A 98 43.69 -16.17 -6.64
C SER A 98 44.74 -15.22 -6.07
N GLU A 99 46.00 -15.40 -6.46
CA GLU A 99 47.10 -14.49 -6.10
C GLU A 99 46.78 -13.03 -6.44
N ARG A 100 46.10 -12.79 -7.57
CA ARG A 100 45.63 -11.45 -7.96
C ARG A 100 44.70 -10.83 -6.93
N MET A 101 43.76 -11.62 -6.38
CA MET A 101 42.81 -11.12 -5.38
C MET A 101 43.50 -10.84 -4.04
N ILE A 102 44.48 -11.68 -3.67
CA ILE A 102 45.32 -11.49 -2.48
C ILE A 102 46.09 -10.16 -2.58
N ASN A 103 46.66 -9.85 -3.75
CA ASN A 103 47.36 -8.58 -3.98
C ASN A 103 46.40 -7.39 -3.95
N ILE A 104 45.23 -7.49 -4.58
CA ILE A 104 44.19 -6.45 -4.50
C ILE A 104 43.80 -6.17 -3.04
N LEU A 105 43.60 -7.20 -2.23
CA LEU A 105 43.29 -7.02 -0.81
C LEU A 105 44.43 -6.28 -0.10
N LYS A 106 45.69 -6.69 -0.31
CA LYS A 106 46.88 -6.05 0.29
C LYS A 106 46.97 -4.56 -0.05
N ASP A 107 46.75 -4.21 -1.32
CA ASP A 107 46.92 -2.85 -1.82
C ASP A 107 45.76 -1.91 -1.40
N ASN A 108 44.57 -2.46 -1.14
CA ASN A 108 43.35 -1.67 -0.89
C ASN A 108 42.88 -1.75 0.58
N ARG A 109 43.82 -1.94 1.52
CA ARG A 109 43.51 -2.01 2.96
C ARG A 109 42.83 -0.74 3.49
N GLU A 110 43.40 0.42 3.17
CA GLU A 110 42.88 1.71 3.65
C GLU A 110 41.48 1.98 3.10
N GLU A 111 41.23 1.63 1.83
CA GLU A 111 39.90 1.76 1.21
C GLU A 111 38.86 0.86 1.91
N ALA A 112 39.23 -0.36 2.30
CA ALA A 112 38.36 -1.29 3.01
C ALA A 112 38.02 -0.78 4.42
N GLU A 113 39.03 -0.31 5.17
CA GLU A 113 38.86 0.26 6.51
C GLU A 113 38.02 1.55 6.47
N PHE A 114 38.26 2.42 5.49
CA PHE A 114 37.47 3.64 5.27
C PHE A 114 36.02 3.31 4.87
N SER A 115 35.81 2.36 3.95
CA SER A 115 34.48 1.92 3.53
C SER A 115 33.70 1.30 4.69
N LYS A 116 34.36 0.54 5.57
CA LYS A 116 33.75 0.02 6.80
C LYS A 116 33.35 1.16 7.74
N MET A 117 34.21 2.16 7.93
CA MET A 117 33.89 3.32 8.76
C MET A 117 32.63 4.02 8.24
N LEU A 118 32.53 4.25 6.93
CA LEU A 118 31.35 4.85 6.29
C LEU A 118 30.09 3.99 6.45
N ALA A 119 30.22 2.66 6.35
CA ALA A 119 29.10 1.73 6.50
C ALA A 119 28.60 1.55 7.95
N THR A 120 29.39 1.97 8.94
CA THR A 120 29.10 1.75 10.37
C THR A 120 28.15 2.83 10.88
N ILE A 121 27.00 2.40 11.42
CA ILE A 121 26.03 3.32 12.02
C ILE A 121 26.55 3.82 13.36
N ARG A 122 26.67 5.15 13.48
CA ARG A 122 26.94 5.83 14.75
C ARG A 122 25.73 5.75 15.67
N ARG A 123 25.95 5.25 16.89
CA ARG A 123 24.92 5.05 17.92
C ARG A 123 24.97 6.10 19.04
N ASP A 124 25.86 7.07 18.92
CA ASP A 124 26.14 8.13 19.88
C ASP A 124 25.50 9.48 19.50
N ALA A 125 24.43 9.44 18.70
CA ALA A 125 23.71 10.64 18.30
C ALA A 125 23.10 11.34 19.53
N PRO A 126 23.28 12.68 19.70
CA PRO A 126 22.79 13.39 20.88
C PRO A 126 21.27 13.63 20.79
N ILE A 127 20.49 12.59 21.07
CA ILE A 127 19.02 12.64 21.09
C ILE A 127 18.49 12.86 22.51
N LYS A 128 17.62 13.86 22.67
CA LYS A 128 16.82 14.05 23.90
C LYS A 128 15.48 13.33 23.72
N PHE A 129 15.45 12.04 24.04
CA PHE A 129 14.22 11.25 23.99
C PHE A 129 13.80 10.84 25.40
N VAL A 130 12.53 11.05 25.72
CA VAL A 130 11.91 10.62 26.98
C VAL A 130 10.74 9.73 26.63
N PHE A 131 10.68 8.55 27.24
CA PHE A 131 9.55 7.65 27.06
C PHE A 131 8.25 8.35 27.49
N PRO A 132 7.23 8.40 26.61
CA PRO A 132 5.92 8.89 26.99
C PRO A 132 5.37 8.09 28.18
N LYS A 133 4.73 8.77 29.13
CA LYS A 133 4.09 8.12 30.30
C LYS A 133 2.84 7.34 29.91
N GLU A 134 2.19 7.75 28.82
CA GLU A 134 0.96 7.15 28.32
C GLU A 134 1.16 6.53 26.94
N GLU A 135 0.39 5.50 26.66
CA GLU A 135 0.32 4.90 25.34
C GLU A 135 -0.29 5.88 24.34
N TRP A 136 0.28 5.96 23.14
CA TRP A 136 -0.17 6.86 22.08
C TRP A 136 -1.66 6.70 21.71
N VAL A 137 -2.22 5.50 21.91
CA VAL A 137 -3.64 5.18 21.64
C VAL A 137 -4.57 5.96 22.58
N LYS A 138 -4.10 6.29 23.79
CA LYS A 138 -4.87 7.05 24.79
C LYS A 138 -4.82 8.56 24.52
N SER A 139 -3.72 9.05 23.95
CA SER A 139 -3.55 10.46 23.57
C SER A 139 -4.11 10.81 22.17
N PHE A 140 -4.94 9.94 21.59
CA PHE A 140 -5.39 10.06 20.20
C PHE A 140 -6.66 10.91 20.08
N ASP A 141 -6.59 12.07 19.42
CA ASP A 141 -7.77 12.89 19.11
C ASP A 141 -8.38 12.51 17.76
N MET A 142 -9.51 11.80 17.80
CA MET A 142 -10.24 11.40 16.60
C MET A 142 -10.80 12.59 15.81
N GLN A 143 -11.08 13.72 16.44
CA GLN A 143 -11.63 14.87 15.74
C GLN A 143 -10.58 15.51 14.83
N SER A 144 -9.37 15.74 15.36
CA SER A 144 -8.25 16.26 14.57
C SER A 144 -7.91 15.36 13.38
N VAL A 145 -8.00 14.03 13.55
CA VAL A 145 -7.74 13.07 12.48
C VAL A 145 -8.84 13.05 11.42
N ASP A 146 -10.11 13.06 11.83
CA ASP A 146 -11.23 13.13 10.89
C ASP A 146 -11.14 14.42 10.04
N ASN A 147 -10.77 15.55 10.66
CA ASN A 147 -10.55 16.81 9.96
C ASN A 147 -9.38 16.72 8.95
N LEU A 148 -8.21 16.20 9.38
CA LEU A 148 -7.06 16.04 8.49
C LEU A 148 -7.35 15.09 7.32
N PHE A 149 -8.09 14.01 7.57
CA PHE A 149 -8.46 13.07 6.52
C PHE A 149 -9.50 13.66 5.57
N ALA A 150 -10.42 14.50 6.04
CA ALA A 150 -11.31 15.25 5.17
C ALA A 150 -10.52 16.18 4.23
N ASP A 151 -9.58 16.96 4.78
CA ASP A 151 -8.71 17.86 4.01
C ASP A 151 -7.88 17.14 2.94
N LEU A 152 -7.39 15.93 3.26
CA LEU A 152 -6.61 15.09 2.34
C LEU A 152 -7.48 14.20 1.43
N GLY A 153 -8.81 14.26 1.54
CA GLY A 153 -9.73 13.43 0.75
C GLY A 153 -9.74 11.93 1.12
N PHE A 154 -9.22 11.57 2.29
CA PHE A 154 -9.11 10.19 2.80
C PHE A 154 -10.42 9.65 3.41
N ARG A 155 -11.47 9.55 2.58
CA ARG A 155 -12.83 9.16 3.00
C ARG A 155 -12.91 7.79 3.69
N THR A 156 -12.16 6.80 3.21
CA THR A 156 -12.26 5.41 3.69
C THR A 156 -11.28 5.10 4.82
N LEU A 157 -10.15 5.81 4.91
CA LEU A 157 -9.11 5.55 5.91
C LEU A 157 -9.58 5.92 7.31
N GLY A 158 -10.42 6.94 7.47
CA GLY A 158 -10.97 7.32 8.78
C GLY A 158 -11.79 6.19 9.41
N ALA A 159 -12.67 5.56 8.63
CA ALA A 159 -13.44 4.41 9.09
C ALA A 159 -12.55 3.21 9.45
N ARG A 160 -11.54 2.89 8.61
CA ARG A 160 -10.59 1.80 8.86
C ARG A 160 -9.73 2.05 10.10
N LEU A 161 -9.33 3.29 10.34
CA LEU A 161 -8.57 3.68 11.52
C LEU A 161 -9.41 3.51 12.79
N LYS A 162 -10.67 3.99 12.79
CA LYS A 162 -11.62 3.78 13.90
C LYS A 162 -11.77 2.30 14.25
N GLU A 163 -11.96 1.45 13.25
CA GLU A 163 -12.07 0.00 13.45
C GLU A 163 -10.79 -0.60 14.03
N THR A 164 -9.62 -0.17 13.55
CA THR A 164 -8.32 -0.65 14.04
C THR A 164 -8.07 -0.23 15.48
N LEU A 165 -8.38 1.01 15.83
CA LEU A 165 -8.26 1.52 17.19
C LEU A 165 -9.22 0.80 18.15
N ARG A 166 -10.44 0.47 17.71
CA ARG A 166 -11.39 -0.35 18.49
C ARG A 166 -10.82 -1.74 18.79
N LYS A 167 -10.23 -2.40 17.78
CA LYS A 167 -9.56 -3.71 17.96
C LYS A 167 -8.38 -3.63 18.94
N LEU A 168 -7.58 -2.56 18.88
CA LEU A 168 -6.44 -2.37 19.78
C LEU A 168 -6.86 -2.10 21.24
N LYS A 169 -8.05 -1.51 21.47
CA LYS A 169 -8.59 -1.26 22.81
C LYS A 169 -9.25 -2.48 23.46
N GLY A 170 -9.41 -3.59 22.74
CA GLY A 170 -9.99 -4.83 23.27
C GLY A 170 -11.53 -4.81 23.37
N ASP A 171 -12.20 -3.86 22.73
CA ASP A 171 -13.66 -3.82 22.69
C ASP A 171 -14.22 -4.99 21.85
N PRO A 172 -15.34 -5.63 22.26
CA PRO A 172 -15.94 -6.73 21.53
C PRO A 172 -16.20 -6.40 20.05
N ILE A 173 -15.93 -7.38 19.20
CA ILE A 173 -16.21 -7.31 17.76
C ILE A 173 -17.72 -7.46 17.57
N GLU A 174 -18.45 -6.35 17.38
CA GLU A 174 -19.71 -6.45 16.64
C GLU A 174 -19.40 -6.86 15.20
N GLU A 175 -20.12 -7.89 14.73
CA GLU A 175 -20.06 -8.40 13.37
C GLU A 175 -20.16 -7.26 12.35
N LYS A 176 -19.48 -7.44 11.20
CA LYS A 176 -19.32 -6.49 10.10
C LYS A 176 -20.53 -5.53 9.98
N PRO A 177 -20.31 -4.21 9.85
CA PRO A 177 -21.35 -3.41 9.25
C PRO A 177 -21.43 -3.85 7.78
N SER A 178 -22.49 -4.60 7.47
CA SER A 178 -23.18 -4.39 6.20
C SER A 178 -23.32 -2.88 6.00
N GLN A 179 -23.13 -2.45 4.76
CA GLN A 179 -23.41 -1.08 4.35
C GLN A 179 -24.72 -0.60 4.99
N ASN A 180 -24.70 0.61 5.54
CA ASN A 180 -25.80 1.27 6.28
C ASN A 180 -26.08 0.73 7.69
N THR A 181 -25.43 1.33 8.69
CA THR A 181 -26.06 2.16 9.74
C THR A 181 -25.06 2.38 10.87
N LEU A 182 -24.63 3.63 11.07
CA LEU A 182 -24.07 4.07 12.34
C LEU A 182 -25.05 5.09 12.90
N ASN A 183 -25.90 4.60 13.80
CA ASN A 183 -26.74 5.42 14.66
C ASN A 183 -25.84 6.33 15.50
N ILE A 184 -25.76 7.60 15.12
CA ILE A 184 -25.38 8.67 16.03
C ILE A 184 -26.70 9.31 16.45
N ASN A 185 -27.12 9.00 17.68
CA ASN A 185 -28.21 9.68 18.35
C ASN A 185 -27.80 11.13 18.63
N THR A 186 -28.13 12.03 17.73
CA THR A 186 -28.32 13.47 18.03
C THR A 186 -29.64 13.89 17.42
N SER A 187 -30.63 14.01 18.30
CA SER A 187 -31.98 14.46 17.98
C SER A 187 -31.96 15.95 17.62
N THR A 188 -31.90 16.23 16.33
CA THR A 188 -32.56 17.37 15.69
C THR A 188 -33.06 16.84 14.36
N LYS A 189 -34.39 16.69 14.21
CA LYS A 189 -34.99 16.31 12.93
C LYS A 189 -34.70 17.40 11.89
N VAL A 190 -33.57 17.29 11.20
CA VAL A 190 -33.32 18.04 9.97
C VAL A 190 -34.36 17.57 8.96
N SER A 191 -35.07 18.49 8.33
CA SER A 191 -36.04 18.12 7.31
C SER A 191 -35.31 17.52 6.11
N GLU A 192 -35.87 16.47 5.50
CA GLU A 192 -35.27 15.78 4.33
C GLU A 192 -34.92 16.78 3.21
N LYS A 193 -35.79 17.76 3.01
CA LYS A 193 -35.59 18.87 2.06
C LYS A 193 -34.37 19.74 2.41
N GLU A 194 -34.17 20.10 3.67
CA GLU A 194 -33.01 20.89 4.06
C GLU A 194 -31.70 20.11 3.92
N MET A 195 -31.74 18.80 4.17
CA MET A 195 -30.59 17.93 3.95
C MET A 195 -30.21 17.88 2.46
N GLU A 196 -31.19 17.70 1.57
CA GLU A 196 -30.99 17.73 0.11
C GLU A 196 -30.39 19.06 -0.36
N GLU A 197 -30.94 20.19 0.09
CA GLU A 197 -30.46 21.53 -0.28
C GLU A 197 -29.01 21.77 0.17
N VAL A 198 -28.67 21.42 1.43
CA VAL A 198 -27.30 21.63 1.96
C VAL A 198 -26.31 20.65 1.34
N ALA A 199 -26.71 19.42 1.06
CA ALA A 199 -25.88 18.46 0.34
C ALA A 199 -25.59 18.97 -1.08
N LEU A 200 -26.59 19.45 -1.81
CA LEU A 200 -26.39 20.03 -3.14
C LEU A 200 -25.48 21.26 -3.09
N ALA A 201 -25.68 22.13 -2.10
CA ALA A 201 -24.81 23.27 -1.85
C ALA A 201 -23.35 22.87 -1.62
N LEU A 202 -23.10 21.81 -0.83
CA LEU A 202 -21.75 21.28 -0.61
C LEU A 202 -21.14 20.71 -1.90
N TRP A 203 -21.91 19.98 -2.71
CA TRP A 203 -21.43 19.46 -3.99
C TRP A 203 -21.06 20.59 -4.97
N VAL A 204 -21.83 21.68 -4.99
CA VAL A 204 -21.51 22.88 -5.79
C VAL A 204 -20.20 23.53 -5.31
N VAL A 205 -19.96 23.58 -4.00
CA VAL A 205 -18.72 24.14 -3.42
C VAL A 205 -17.51 23.25 -3.68
N ASP A 206 -17.68 21.92 -3.61
CA ASP A 206 -16.64 20.92 -3.86
C ASP A 206 -17.23 19.66 -4.52
N SER A 207 -17.03 19.55 -5.83
CA SER A 207 -17.55 18.48 -6.67
C SER A 207 -16.94 17.11 -6.42
N ASN A 208 -15.89 17.02 -5.59
CA ASN A 208 -15.40 15.73 -5.12
C ASN A 208 -16.47 14.99 -4.32
N PHE A 209 -17.37 15.70 -3.62
CA PHE A 209 -18.43 15.10 -2.81
C PHE A 209 -19.65 14.70 -3.67
N THR A 210 -19.56 13.60 -4.40
CA THR A 210 -20.60 13.16 -5.36
C THR A 210 -21.97 12.86 -4.75
N ASN A 211 -22.03 12.47 -3.48
CA ASN A 211 -23.28 12.24 -2.75
C ASN A 211 -23.06 12.60 -1.27
N PRO A 212 -23.05 13.90 -0.93
CA PRO A 212 -22.65 14.35 0.39
C PRO A 212 -23.61 13.87 1.48
N THR A 213 -23.05 13.28 2.53
CA THR A 213 -23.80 12.87 3.72
C THR A 213 -23.80 13.96 4.79
N GLU A 214 -24.63 13.82 5.82
CA GLU A 214 -24.64 14.75 6.96
C GLU A 214 -23.25 14.86 7.61
N ARG A 215 -22.53 13.72 7.68
CA ARG A 215 -21.17 13.70 8.19
C ARG A 215 -20.22 14.51 7.31
N ASP A 216 -20.37 14.45 5.99
CA ASP A 216 -19.52 15.22 5.07
C ASP A 216 -19.78 16.73 5.24
N ILE A 217 -21.05 17.12 5.40
CA ILE A 217 -21.48 18.50 5.69
C ILE A 217 -20.83 19.02 6.98
N LEU A 218 -20.94 18.26 8.07
CA LEU A 218 -20.36 18.62 9.37
C LEU A 218 -18.83 18.67 9.32
N ASN A 219 -18.20 17.70 8.65
CA ASN A 219 -16.75 17.63 8.52
C ASN A 219 -16.19 18.78 7.67
N PHE A 220 -16.82 19.09 6.55
CA PHE A 220 -16.43 20.19 5.67
C PHE A 220 -16.44 21.52 6.44
N ALA A 221 -17.52 21.77 7.19
CA ALA A 221 -17.67 22.98 7.97
C ALA A 221 -16.90 22.96 9.31
N ARG A 222 -16.35 21.81 9.72
CA ARG A 222 -15.62 21.57 10.98
C ARG A 222 -16.43 21.94 12.23
N VAL A 223 -17.74 21.69 12.19
CA VAL A 223 -18.67 21.98 13.29
C VAL A 223 -19.50 20.75 13.65
N LYS A 224 -20.13 20.77 14.82
CA LYS A 224 -21.00 19.68 15.29
C LYS A 224 -22.49 19.96 15.04
N SER A 225 -22.83 21.19 14.67
CA SER A 225 -24.20 21.64 14.45
C SER A 225 -24.50 21.73 12.96
N PHE A 226 -25.57 21.08 12.51
CA PHE A 226 -26.01 21.14 11.12
C PHE A 226 -26.38 22.58 10.69
N ALA A 227 -26.99 23.35 11.59
CA ALA A 227 -27.37 24.75 11.32
C ALA A 227 -26.14 25.65 11.10
N GLU A 228 -25.07 25.43 11.87
CA GLU A 228 -23.79 26.13 11.68
C GLU A 228 -23.11 25.69 10.39
N ALA A 229 -23.13 24.39 10.08
CA ALA A 229 -22.55 23.84 8.87
C ALA A 229 -23.23 24.41 7.61
N LYS A 230 -24.57 24.45 7.62
CA LYS A 230 -25.38 25.10 6.58
C LYS A 230 -24.91 26.54 6.37
N LYS A 231 -24.81 27.35 7.42
CA LYS A 231 -24.35 28.74 7.30
C LYS A 231 -22.98 28.83 6.63
N ILE A 232 -22.01 28.04 7.09
CA ILE A 232 -20.64 28.04 6.55
C ILE A 232 -20.60 27.65 5.07
N ILE A 233 -21.35 26.61 4.67
CA ILE A 233 -21.39 26.16 3.27
C ILE A 233 -22.00 27.23 2.36
N PHE A 234 -23.10 27.86 2.78
CA PHE A 234 -23.72 28.94 2.01
C PHE A 234 -22.84 30.20 1.97
N ASP A 235 -22.10 30.51 3.03
CA ASP A 235 -21.10 31.59 3.02
C ASP A 235 -19.96 31.28 2.03
N GLU A 236 -19.55 30.01 1.90
CA GLU A 236 -18.57 29.58 0.88
C GLU A 236 -19.13 29.67 -0.55
N ILE A 237 -20.41 29.38 -0.79
CA ILE A 237 -21.06 29.63 -2.09
C ILE A 237 -20.92 31.10 -2.49
N LYS A 238 -21.21 32.02 -1.55
CA LYS A 238 -21.09 33.46 -1.77
C LYS A 238 -19.66 33.88 -2.06
N LYS A 239 -18.73 33.44 -1.20
CA LYS A 239 -17.31 33.76 -1.31
C LYS A 239 -16.70 33.30 -2.65
N ARG A 240 -17.23 32.22 -3.23
CA ARG A 240 -16.78 31.66 -4.52
C ARG A 240 -17.60 32.14 -5.72
N ASN A 241 -18.57 33.04 -5.52
CA ASN A 241 -19.50 33.52 -6.55
C ASN A 241 -20.28 32.40 -7.25
N LEU A 242 -20.71 31.37 -6.51
CA LEU A 242 -21.43 30.21 -7.03
C LEU A 242 -22.96 30.30 -6.86
N GLU A 243 -23.47 31.46 -6.44
CA GLU A 243 -24.90 31.66 -6.16
C GLU A 243 -25.78 31.39 -7.38
N PHE A 244 -25.37 31.84 -8.57
CA PHE A 244 -26.10 31.58 -9.82
C PHE A 244 -26.23 30.08 -10.12
N VAL A 245 -25.15 29.32 -9.94
CA VAL A 245 -25.17 27.87 -10.18
C VAL A 245 -26.11 27.18 -9.20
N TYR A 246 -26.02 27.53 -7.92
CA TYR A 246 -26.87 26.92 -6.90
C TYR A 246 -28.36 27.28 -7.08
N GLU A 247 -28.70 28.57 -7.19
CA GLU A 247 -30.09 29.03 -7.19
C GLU A 247 -30.81 28.86 -8.55
N GLU A 248 -30.13 29.12 -9.67
CA GLU A 248 -30.77 29.15 -10.99
C GLU A 248 -30.62 27.85 -11.78
N ILE A 249 -29.62 27.02 -11.45
CA ILE A 249 -29.37 25.76 -12.15
C ILE A 249 -29.74 24.57 -11.27
N GLU A 250 -29.07 24.39 -10.13
CA GLU A 250 -29.12 23.14 -9.38
C GLU A 250 -30.39 22.99 -8.54
N LYS A 251 -30.77 24.02 -7.79
CA LYS A 251 -31.94 23.98 -6.89
C LYS A 251 -33.28 23.77 -7.62
N PRO A 252 -33.56 24.37 -8.79
CA PRO A 252 -34.79 24.10 -9.53
C PRO A 252 -34.88 22.63 -10.00
N LEU A 253 -33.74 22.01 -10.33
CA LEU A 253 -33.68 20.63 -10.80
C LEU A 253 -34.13 19.61 -9.75
N ILE A 254 -34.00 19.90 -8.45
CA ILE A 254 -34.49 19.03 -7.36
C ILE A 254 -35.95 18.64 -7.61
N SER A 255 -36.80 19.63 -7.88
CA SER A 255 -38.24 19.40 -8.09
C SER A 255 -38.54 18.64 -9.38
N VAL A 256 -37.77 18.90 -10.44
CA VAL A 256 -37.91 18.26 -11.74
C VAL A 256 -37.52 16.78 -11.66
N VAL A 257 -36.37 16.49 -11.05
CA VAL A 257 -35.89 15.11 -10.86
C VAL A 257 -36.85 14.32 -10.00
N LYS A 258 -37.34 14.89 -8.88
CA LYS A 258 -38.34 14.25 -8.03
C LYS A 258 -39.63 13.92 -8.79
N ALA A 259 -40.12 14.85 -9.61
CA ALA A 259 -41.29 14.59 -10.45
C ALA A 259 -41.05 13.49 -11.49
N MET A 260 -39.84 13.41 -12.05
CA MET A 260 -39.45 12.34 -12.97
C MET A 260 -39.36 10.97 -12.27
N GLU A 261 -38.81 10.92 -11.06
CA GLU A 261 -38.70 9.72 -10.24
C GLU A 261 -40.09 9.19 -9.83
N ASP A 262 -40.95 10.08 -9.33
CA ASP A 262 -42.33 9.75 -8.95
C ASP A 262 -43.15 9.25 -10.15
N LYS A 263 -42.92 9.83 -11.33
CA LYS A 263 -43.61 9.42 -12.55
C LYS A 263 -43.12 8.07 -13.07
N GLY A 264 -41.81 7.86 -13.02
CA GLY A 264 -41.12 6.70 -13.57
C GLY A 264 -41.27 6.55 -15.09
N VAL A 265 -40.82 5.40 -15.61
CA VAL A 265 -40.89 5.07 -17.04
C VAL A 265 -41.69 3.77 -17.22
N LYS A 266 -42.69 3.81 -18.11
CA LYS A 266 -43.48 2.61 -18.44
C LYS A 266 -42.65 1.64 -19.27
N ILE A 267 -42.52 0.40 -18.79
CA ILE A 267 -41.78 -0.66 -19.47
C ILE A 267 -42.69 -1.78 -19.96
N GLU A 268 -42.38 -2.35 -21.13
CA GLU A 268 -43.08 -3.52 -21.66
C GLU A 268 -42.44 -4.82 -21.14
N LYS A 269 -43.00 -5.35 -20.05
CA LYS A 269 -42.48 -6.56 -19.39
C LYS A 269 -42.39 -7.78 -20.32
N LYS A 270 -43.32 -7.93 -21.26
CA LYS A 270 -43.34 -9.05 -22.22
C LYS A 270 -42.16 -8.99 -23.18
N TYR A 271 -41.87 -7.81 -23.72
CA TYR A 271 -40.71 -7.59 -24.59
C TYR A 271 -39.40 -7.86 -23.85
N LEU A 272 -39.22 -7.32 -22.63
CA LEU A 272 -38.03 -7.61 -21.82
C LEU A 272 -37.87 -9.10 -21.50
N SER A 273 -38.98 -9.80 -21.22
CA SER A 273 -38.97 -11.25 -20.98
C SER A 273 -38.61 -12.05 -22.23
N LYS A 274 -38.95 -11.54 -23.43
CA LYS A 274 -38.53 -12.12 -24.71
C LYS A 274 -37.05 -11.85 -24.94
N LEU A 275 -36.61 -10.61 -24.78
CA LEU A 275 -35.21 -10.19 -24.94
C LEU A 275 -34.26 -11.01 -24.05
N SER A 276 -34.66 -11.25 -22.79
CA SER A 276 -33.92 -12.13 -21.88
C SER A 276 -33.77 -13.53 -22.47
N ARG A 277 -34.84 -14.14 -22.99
CA ARG A 277 -34.79 -15.48 -23.59
C ARG A 277 -33.90 -15.52 -24.83
N ASP A 278 -34.00 -14.50 -25.69
CA ASP A 278 -33.20 -14.39 -26.90
C ASP A 278 -31.71 -14.28 -26.56
N TYR A 279 -31.32 -13.43 -25.60
CA TYR A 279 -29.93 -13.32 -25.14
C TYR A 279 -29.40 -14.58 -24.47
N HIS A 280 -30.21 -15.29 -23.68
CA HIS A 280 -29.77 -16.58 -23.11
C HIS A 280 -29.55 -17.65 -24.19
N LYS A 281 -30.35 -17.63 -25.27
CA LYS A 281 -30.15 -18.52 -26.42
C LYS A 281 -28.88 -18.18 -27.18
N GLU A 282 -28.61 -16.89 -27.40
CA GLU A 282 -27.37 -16.43 -28.03
C GLU A 282 -26.14 -16.77 -27.19
N LEU A 283 -26.21 -16.55 -25.87
CA LEU A 283 -25.14 -16.91 -24.94
C LEU A 283 -24.82 -18.40 -25.02
N LYS A 284 -25.82 -19.29 -24.89
CA LYS A 284 -25.61 -20.74 -25.03
C LYS A 284 -24.97 -21.15 -26.35
N THR A 285 -25.37 -20.47 -27.43
CA THR A 285 -24.80 -20.72 -28.77
C THR A 285 -23.32 -20.30 -28.81
N ARG A 286 -22.98 -19.16 -28.21
CA ARG A 286 -21.59 -18.67 -28.12
C ARG A 286 -20.74 -19.52 -27.17
N GLU A 287 -21.27 -19.91 -26.01
CA GLU A 287 -20.61 -20.82 -25.06
C GLU A 287 -20.26 -22.14 -25.72
N SER A 288 -21.20 -22.75 -26.46
CA SER A 288 -20.96 -24.00 -27.18
C SER A 288 -19.86 -23.86 -28.25
N LYS A 289 -19.80 -22.72 -28.94
CA LYS A 289 -18.71 -22.43 -29.89
C LYS A 289 -17.38 -22.27 -29.16
N ILE A 290 -17.34 -21.55 -28.04
CA ILE A 290 -16.13 -21.37 -27.23
C ILE A 290 -15.61 -22.72 -26.74
N TRP A 291 -16.46 -23.58 -26.19
CA TRP A 291 -16.04 -24.91 -25.71
C TRP A 291 -15.54 -25.80 -26.84
N LYS A 292 -16.12 -25.70 -28.04
CA LYS A 292 -15.64 -26.42 -29.23
C LYS A 292 -14.24 -25.97 -29.63
N GLU A 293 -13.98 -24.66 -29.72
CA GLU A 293 -12.65 -24.13 -30.05
C GLU A 293 -11.62 -24.38 -28.94
N ALA A 294 -12.04 -24.30 -27.67
CA ALA A 294 -11.19 -24.58 -26.52
C ALA A 294 -10.91 -26.07 -26.29
N GLY A 295 -11.72 -26.96 -26.89
CA GLY A 295 -11.67 -28.40 -26.73
C GLY A 295 -11.91 -28.87 -25.28
N ALA A 296 -12.63 -28.09 -24.47
CA ALA A 296 -13.03 -28.44 -23.10
C ALA A 296 -14.16 -27.51 -22.62
N GLU A 297 -15.03 -28.02 -21.76
CA GLU A 297 -16.01 -27.20 -21.03
C GLU A 297 -15.37 -26.57 -19.79
N PHE A 298 -15.67 -25.30 -19.58
CA PHE A 298 -15.20 -24.52 -18.42
C PHE A 298 -16.13 -23.33 -18.18
N ASN A 299 -16.04 -22.73 -17.00
CA ASN A 299 -16.77 -21.52 -16.66
C ASN A 299 -16.10 -20.30 -17.32
N ILE A 300 -16.69 -19.83 -18.42
CA ILE A 300 -16.20 -18.69 -19.21
C ILE A 300 -16.16 -17.39 -18.39
N ASN A 301 -17.05 -17.25 -17.40
CA ASN A 301 -17.08 -16.09 -16.50
C ASN A 301 -16.00 -16.13 -15.41
N SER A 302 -15.19 -17.20 -15.34
CA SER A 302 -14.07 -17.30 -14.40
C SER A 302 -12.77 -16.85 -15.07
N PRO A 303 -12.21 -15.67 -14.73
CA PRO A 303 -10.95 -15.19 -15.31
C PRO A 303 -9.80 -16.19 -15.12
N LYS A 304 -9.82 -16.94 -14.02
CA LYS A 304 -8.81 -17.97 -13.73
C LYS A 304 -8.90 -19.15 -14.70
N GLN A 305 -10.09 -19.71 -14.91
CA GLN A 305 -10.26 -20.84 -15.83
C GLN A 305 -10.03 -20.41 -17.28
N LEU A 306 -10.55 -19.24 -17.65
CA LEU A 306 -10.32 -18.65 -18.98
C LEU A 306 -8.83 -18.42 -19.25
N GLY A 307 -8.08 -17.90 -18.27
CA GLY A 307 -6.64 -17.68 -18.38
C GLY A 307 -5.85 -18.98 -18.62
N VAL A 308 -6.21 -20.07 -17.94
CA VAL A 308 -5.58 -21.39 -18.17
C VAL A 308 -5.83 -21.86 -19.60
N VAL A 309 -7.07 -21.75 -20.09
CA VAL A 309 -7.41 -22.17 -21.46
C VAL A 309 -6.67 -21.33 -22.49
N LEU A 310 -6.69 -20.00 -22.38
CA LEU A 310 -6.07 -19.10 -23.36
C LEU A 310 -4.54 -19.19 -23.37
N PHE A 311 -3.91 -19.22 -22.20
CA PHE A 311 -2.46 -19.03 -22.09
C PHE A 311 -1.67 -20.31 -21.86
N GLU A 312 -2.26 -21.36 -21.29
CA GLU A 312 -1.59 -22.64 -21.08
C GLU A 312 -2.00 -23.63 -22.17
N LYS A 313 -3.30 -23.84 -22.39
CA LYS A 313 -3.79 -24.82 -23.36
C LYS A 313 -3.62 -24.34 -24.81
N LEU A 314 -4.09 -23.13 -25.13
CA LEU A 314 -4.01 -22.55 -26.47
C LEU A 314 -2.70 -21.81 -26.74
N SER A 315 -1.87 -21.61 -25.69
CA SER A 315 -0.55 -20.97 -25.79
C SER A 315 -0.54 -19.63 -26.53
N LEU A 316 -1.60 -18.83 -26.38
CA LEU A 316 -1.70 -17.53 -27.02
C LEU A 316 -0.68 -16.56 -26.40
N VAL A 317 0.15 -15.95 -27.25
CA VAL A 317 1.16 -14.97 -26.87
C VAL A 317 0.72 -13.59 -27.33
N THR A 318 0.31 -12.73 -26.40
CA THR A 318 -0.01 -11.34 -26.72
C THR A 318 1.22 -10.46 -26.51
N LYS A 319 1.48 -9.51 -27.42
CA LYS A 319 2.68 -8.66 -27.40
C LYS A 319 2.77 -7.74 -26.16
N ASN A 320 1.64 -7.44 -25.52
CA ASN A 320 1.54 -6.53 -24.37
C ASN A 320 0.72 -7.13 -23.21
N GLN A 321 0.94 -8.42 -22.91
CA GLN A 321 0.18 -9.13 -21.86
C GLN A 321 0.36 -8.47 -20.49
N LYS A 322 -0.67 -7.74 -20.03
CA LYS A 322 -0.69 -7.15 -18.68
C LYS A 322 -0.97 -8.22 -17.62
N LYS A 323 -0.50 -7.95 -16.41
CA LYS A 323 -0.74 -8.78 -15.22
C LYS A 323 -1.71 -8.09 -14.27
N THR A 324 -2.56 -8.86 -13.61
CA THR A 324 -3.42 -8.40 -12.52
C THR A 324 -2.58 -8.07 -11.28
N SER A 325 -3.18 -7.41 -10.29
CA SER A 325 -2.56 -7.14 -8.98
C SER A 325 -2.12 -8.43 -8.25
N THR A 326 -2.73 -9.56 -8.56
CA THR A 326 -2.36 -10.89 -8.06
C THR A 326 -1.27 -11.59 -8.88
N GLY A 327 -0.75 -10.94 -9.93
CA GLY A 327 0.35 -11.43 -10.77
C GLY A 327 -0.08 -12.40 -11.88
N MET A 328 -1.36 -12.72 -12.01
CA MET A 328 -1.90 -13.57 -13.08
C MET A 328 -1.97 -12.78 -14.40
N LYS A 329 -1.90 -13.47 -15.55
CA LYS A 329 -2.11 -12.85 -16.86
C LYS A 329 -3.57 -12.35 -16.95
N SER A 330 -3.75 -11.13 -17.40
CA SER A 330 -5.08 -10.52 -17.53
C SER A 330 -5.89 -11.14 -18.66
N THR A 331 -7.18 -11.32 -18.44
CA THR A 331 -8.15 -11.82 -19.44
C THR A 331 -9.15 -10.74 -19.87
N ARG A 332 -8.82 -9.47 -19.66
CA ARG A 332 -9.64 -8.34 -20.14
C ARG A 332 -9.62 -8.28 -21.65
N GLU A 333 -10.77 -8.01 -22.26
CA GLU A 333 -10.92 -7.89 -23.72
C GLU A 333 -9.88 -6.94 -24.35
N SER A 334 -9.66 -5.76 -23.75
CA SER A 334 -8.69 -4.77 -24.25
C SER A 334 -7.21 -5.18 -24.08
N GLU A 335 -6.94 -6.30 -23.42
CA GLU A 335 -5.60 -6.77 -23.04
C GLU A 335 -5.29 -8.18 -23.59
N LEU A 336 -6.24 -8.77 -24.33
CA LEU A 336 -6.13 -10.00 -25.13
C LEU A 336 -5.87 -9.62 -26.60
#